data_AF-A0A378N1U1-F1
#
_entry.id   AF-A0A378N1U1-F1
#
_cell.length_a   1.000
_cell.length_b   1.000
_cell.length_c   1.000
_cell.angle_alpha   90.00
_cell.angle_beta   90.00
_cell.angle_gamma   90.00
#
_symmetry.space_group_name_H-M   'P 1'
#
loop_
_entity.id
_entity.type
_entity.pdbx_description
1 polymer ?
#
loop_
_entity_poly.entity_id
_entity_poly.type
_entity_poly.pdbx_seq_one_letter_code
_entity_poly.pdbx_strand_id
1 'polypeptide(L)' 'MKILLANPRGFCAGVDRAISIVELALEIHGAPIYVRHEVVHNKFVVDGLKAKGLFLLRSYTKCRTMLS' A
#
# COMPACT_ATOMS: atom_id res chain seq x y z
N MET A 1 31.59 18.95 -6.76
CA MET A 1 30.27 18.67 -7.38
C MET A 1 29.18 19.14 -6.42
N LYS A 2 28.29 20.04 -6.85
CA LYS A 2 27.22 20.60 -6.01
C LYS A 2 25.91 19.89 -6.36
N ILE A 3 25.33 19.17 -5.39
CA ILE A 3 24.04 18.48 -5.57
C ILE A 3 22.95 19.47 -5.15
N LEU A 4 21.99 19.72 -6.05
CA LEU A 4 20.82 20.56 -5.79
C LEU A 4 19.59 19.65 -5.69
N LEU A 5 18.81 19.82 -4.62
CA LEU A 5 17.61 19.06 -4.37
C LEU A 5 16.39 19.93 -4.60
N ALA A 6 15.43 19.42 -5.37
CA ALA A 6 14.16 20.09 -5.59
C ALA A 6 13.30 20.12 -4.31
N ASN A 7 12.44 21.14 -4.21
CA ASN A 7 11.40 21.28 -3.20
C ASN A 7 10.12 21.83 -3.86
N PRO A 8 8.93 21.27 -3.57
CA PRO A 8 8.69 20.12 -2.69
C PRO A 8 9.09 18.79 -3.35
N ARG A 9 9.58 17.84 -2.54
CA ARG A 9 9.91 16.47 -2.97
C ARG A 9 9.35 15.47 -1.96
N GLY A 10 9.02 14.28 -2.43
CA GLY A 10 8.49 13.20 -1.57
C GLY A 10 7.00 12.96 -1.79
N PHE A 11 6.30 12.56 -0.74
CA PHE A 11 4.90 12.13 -0.80
C PHE A 11 3.93 13.30 -0.76
N CYS A 12 2.85 13.18 -1.53
CA CYS A 12 1.70 14.07 -1.41
C CYS A 12 0.75 13.54 -0.33
N ALA A 13 -0.15 14.40 0.14
CA ALA A 13 -1.15 14.05 1.15
C ALA A 13 -2.01 12.83 0.75
N GLY A 14 -2.26 12.62 -0.55
CA GLY A 14 -3.00 11.46 -1.03
C GLY A 14 -2.26 10.14 -0.88
N VAL A 15 -0.94 10.15 -1.13
CA VAL A 15 -0.07 8.98 -0.95
C VAL A 15 0.03 8.61 0.52
N ASP A 16 0.25 9.62 1.38
CA ASP A 16 0.35 9.42 2.82
C ASP A 16 -0.93 8.78 3.38
N ARG A 17 -2.09 9.37 3.05
CA ARG A 17 -3.41 8.84 3.45
C ARG A 17 -3.64 7.40 2.97
N ALA A 18 -3.26 7.08 1.74
CA ALA A 18 -3.47 5.74 1.19
C ALA A 18 -2.67 4.67 1.97
N ILE A 19 -1.44 4.99 2.36
CA ILE A 19 -0.60 4.10 3.16
C ILE A 19 -1.20 3.94 4.56
N SER A 20 -1.55 5.04 5.24
CA SER A 20 -2.09 4.99 6.60
C SER A 20 -3.39 4.20 6.70
N ILE A 21 -4.26 4.26 5.69
CA ILE A 21 -5.51 3.47 5.68
C ILE A 21 -5.21 1.97 5.69
N VAL A 22 -4.22 1.53 4.92
CA VAL A 22 -3.87 0.11 4.83
C VAL A 22 -3.20 -0.36 6.11
N GLU A 23 -2.30 0.46 6.69
CA GLU A 23 -1.67 0.15 7.98
C GLU A 23 -2.71 0.07 9.10
N LEU A 24 -3.62 1.03 9.17
CA LEU A 24 -4.70 1.02 10.16
C LEU A 24 -5.62 -0.19 9.97
N ALA A 25 -5.93 -0.57 8.73
CA ALA A 25 -6.73 -1.76 8.47
C ALA A 25 -6.03 -3.04 8.95
N LEU A 26 -4.71 -3.15 8.75
CA LEU A 26 -3.90 -4.25 9.26
C LEU A 26 -3.87 -4.27 10.80
N GLU A 27 -3.83 -3.12 11.46
CA GLU A 27 -3.87 -3.03 12.93
C GLU A 27 -5.24 -3.41 13.50
N ILE A 28 -6.33 -2.92 12.90
CA ILE A 28 -7.70 -3.14 13.42
C ILE A 28 -8.19 -4.57 13.12
N HIS A 29 -7.95 -5.07 11.90
CA HIS A 29 -8.54 -6.32 11.42
C HIS A 29 -7.54 -7.49 11.38
N GLY A 30 -6.23 -7.23 11.53
CA GLY A 30 -5.20 -8.24 11.36
C GLY A 30 -4.97 -8.64 9.90
N ALA A 31 -4.00 -9.51 9.67
CA ALA A 31 -3.72 -10.08 8.35
C ALA A 31 -4.63 -11.30 8.06
N PRO A 32 -5.03 -11.55 6.80
CA PRO A 32 -4.65 -10.83 5.58
C PRO A 32 -5.58 -9.65 5.21
N ILE A 33 -4.99 -8.55 4.74
CA ILE A 33 -5.74 -7.45 4.10
C ILE A 33 -5.57 -7.53 2.58
N TYR A 34 -6.67 -7.36 1.85
CA TYR A 34 -6.66 -7.39 0.38
C TYR A 34 -6.91 -6.00 -0.20
N VAL A 35 -6.00 -5.54 -1.06
CA VAL A 35 -6.17 -4.30 -1.83
C VAL A 35 -6.23 -4.60 -3.31
N ARG A 36 -7.17 -3.93 -3.99
CA ARG A 36 -7.25 -3.98 -5.45
C ARG A 36 -6.17 -3.08 -6.05
N HIS A 37 -5.29 -3.66 -6.87
CA HIS A 37 -4.13 -2.99 -7.47
C HIS A 37 -3.15 -2.43 -6.41
N GLU A 38 -2.05 -1.85 -6.86
CA GLU A 38 -1.06 -1.26 -5.97
C GLU A 38 -1.60 0.00 -5.29
N VAL A 39 -1.38 0.12 -3.98
CA VAL A 39 -1.76 1.30 -3.18
C VAL A 39 -1.03 2.55 -3.70
N VAL A 40 0.25 2.38 -4.04
CA VAL A 40 1.12 3.38 -4.65
C VAL A 40 2.10 2.70 -5.59
N HIS A 41 2.55 3.42 -6.63
CA HIS A 41 3.57 2.93 -7.55
C HIS A 41 4.99 3.11 -6.98
N ASN A 42 5.22 2.62 -5.76
CA ASN A 42 6.51 2.61 -5.11
C ASN A 42 6.78 1.21 -4.57
N LYS A 43 7.77 0.53 -5.18
CA LYS A 43 8.11 -0.85 -4.84
C LYS A 43 8.51 -1.02 -3.37
N PHE A 44 9.28 -0.09 -2.81
CA PHE A 44 9.70 -0.14 -1.41
C PHE A 44 8.49 -0.08 -0.45
N VAL A 45 7.53 0.80 -0.73
CA VAL A 45 6.30 0.91 0.08
C VAL A 45 5.44 -0.34 -0.07
N VAL A 46 5.24 -0.81 -1.30
CA VAL A 46 4.41 -1.99 -1.58
C VAL A 46 5.00 -3.25 -0.94
N ASP A 47 6.31 -3.46 -1.02
CA ASP A 47 6.96 -4.64 -0.44
C ASP A 47 6.96 -4.60 1.09
N GLY A 48 7.08 -3.41 1.70
CA GLY A 48 6.91 -3.22 3.15
C GLY A 48 5.50 -3.59 3.64
N LEU A 49 4.46 -3.17 2.91
CA LEU A 49 3.08 -3.51 3.26
C LEU A 49 2.78 -5.00 3.03
N LYS A 50 3.33 -5.62 1.97
CA LYS A 50 3.21 -7.06 1.74
C LYS A 50 3.81 -7.88 2.88
N ALA A 51 4.97 -7.47 3.40
CA ALA A 51 5.59 -8.11 4.54
C ALA A 51 4.73 -8.06 5.82
N LYS A 52 3.88 -7.03 5.94
CA LYS A 52 2.90 -6.91 7.04
C LYS A 52 1.60 -7.73 6.83
N GLY A 53 1.43 -8.38 5.67
CA GLY A 53 0.22 -9.18 5.37
C GLY A 53 -0.76 -8.54 4.38
N LEU A 54 -0.30 -7.56 3.58
CA LEU A 54 -1.06 -7.02 2.46
C LEU A 54 -0.99 -7.94 1.23
N PHE A 55 -2.13 -8.28 0.66
CA PHE A 55 -2.26 -9.02 -0.59
C PHE A 55 -2.88 -8.16 -1.69
N LEU A 56 -2.28 -8.19 -2.87
CA LEU A 56 -2.74 -7.43 -4.03
C LEU A 56 -3.61 -8.28 -4.95
N LEU A 57 -4.80 -7.79 -5.27
CA LEU A 57 -5.75 -8.43 -6.17
C LEU A 57 -5.82 -7.70 -7.51
N ARG A 58 -5.83 -8.48 -8.61
CA ARG A 58 -6.04 -7.96 -9.98
C ARG A 58 -7.52 -7.88 -10.36
N SER A 59 -8.34 -8.79 -9.85
CA SER A 59 -9.78 -8.87 -10.14
C SER A 59 -10.58 -9.13 -8.88
N TYR A 60 -11.78 -8.55 -8.81
CA TYR A 60 -12.73 -8.74 -7.70
C TYR A 60 -13.19 -10.18 -7.55
N THR A 61 -13.21 -10.95 -8.63
CA THR A 61 -13.62 -12.36 -8.63
C THR A 61 -12.76 -13.20 -7.67
N LYS A 62 -11.48 -12.83 -7.52
CA LYS A 62 -10.51 -13.53 -6.66
C LYS A 62 -10.70 -13.25 -5.17
N CYS A 63 -11.38 -12.16 -4.81
CA CYS A 63 -11.72 -11.84 -3.41
C CYS A 63 -12.75 -12.84 -2.87
N ARG A 64 -13.75 -13.20 -3.70
CA ARG A 64 -14.86 -14.08 -3.32
C ARG A 64 -14.43 -15.54 -3.07
N THR A 65 -13.34 -15.98 -3.70
CA THR A 65 -12.77 -17.33 -3.53
C THR A 65 -11.76 -17.44 -2.39
N MET A 66 -11.31 -16.32 -1.81
CA MET A 66 -10.31 -16.31 -0.72
C MET A 66 -10.93 -16.08 0.66
N LEU A 67 -12.22 -15.72 0.71
CA LEU A 67 -13.01 -15.50 1.92
C LEU A 67 -13.89 -16.72 2.31
N SER A 68 -13.71 -17.86 1.61
CA SER A 68 -14.38 -19.14 1.84
C SER A 68 -13.38 -20.16 2.36
#